data_AF-A0A383ANT6-F1
#
_entry.id   AF-A0A383ANT6-F1
#
_cell.length_a   1.000
_cell.length_b   1.000
_cell.length_c   1.000
_cell.angle_alpha   90.00
_cell.angle_beta   90.00
_cell.angle_gamma   90.00
#
_symmetry.space_group_name_H-M   'P 1'
#
loop_
_entity.id
_entity.type
_entity.pdbx_description
1 polymer ?
#
loop_
_entity_poly.entity_id
_entity_poly.type
_entity_poly.pdbx_seq_one_letter_code
_entity_poly.pdbx_strand_id
1 'polypeptide(L)'
;MHIGLFTQNYLRGGLDTFLIELINNWPNKEDNITLFCNEQHPGIKYLSSNIKNKNFKLFKYNFLFYSSFIDSKKSKTTLLKKLFNIFFYSTLIVH
;
A
#
# COMPACT_ATOMS: atom_id res chain seq x y z
N MET A 1 6.61 8.21 27.29
CA MET A 1 5.66 7.13 26.93
C MET A 1 6.03 6.52 25.58
N HIS A 2 5.42 5.41 25.19
CA HIS A 2 5.56 4.83 23.84
C HIS A 2 4.23 4.95 23.09
N ILE A 3 4.26 5.59 21.94
CA ILE A 3 3.08 5.83 21.09
C ILE A 3 3.25 5.07 19.78
N GLY A 4 2.26 4.25 19.45
CA GLY A 4 2.18 3.55 18.17
C GLY A 4 1.15 4.21 17.25
N LEU A 5 1.57 4.59 16.05
CA LEU A 5 0.70 5.05 14.97
C LEU A 5 0.67 3.98 13.89
N PHE A 6 -0.51 3.50 13.52
CA PHE A 6 -0.65 2.45 12.51
C PHE A 6 -1.33 2.98 11.26
N THR A 7 -0.72 2.77 10.10
CA THR A 7 -1.28 3.22 8.82
C THR A 7 -1.09 2.18 7.73
N GLN A 8 -2.10 2.08 6.89
CA GLN A 8 -2.04 1.33 5.66
C GLN A 8 -2.47 2.24 4.52
N ASN A 9 -1.52 2.62 3.67
CA ASN A 9 -1.76 3.55 2.58
C ASN A 9 -1.05 3.07 1.31
N TYR A 10 -1.73 3.24 0.17
CA TYR A 10 -1.24 2.84 -1.14
C TYR A 10 -0.89 4.04 -2.03
N LEU A 11 -1.24 5.24 -1.59
CA LEU A 11 -1.03 6.47 -2.34
C LEU A 11 -0.21 7.43 -1.51
N ARG A 12 0.76 8.07 -2.15
CA ARG A 12 1.44 9.23 -1.57
C ARG A 12 0.49 10.42 -1.59
N GLY A 13 0.37 11.16 -0.48
CA GLY A 13 -0.54 12.30 -0.44
C GLY A 13 -0.70 12.97 0.92
N GLY A 14 -1.85 13.60 1.15
CA GLY A 14 -2.10 14.44 2.33
C GLY A 14 -1.95 13.74 3.67
N LEU A 15 -2.19 12.42 3.73
CA LEU A 15 -1.94 11.64 4.94
C LEU A 15 -0.45 11.66 5.33
N ASP A 16 0.46 11.61 4.36
CA ASP A 16 1.90 11.66 4.63
C ASP A 16 2.29 13.01 5.24
N THR A 17 1.77 14.10 4.68
CA THR A 17 1.96 15.45 5.20
C THR A 17 1.43 15.57 6.62
N PHE A 18 0.22 15.05 6.88
CA PHE A 18 -0.36 15.04 8.22
C PHE A 18 0.51 14.28 9.23
N LEU A 19 1.00 13.09 8.87
CA LEU A 19 1.88 12.30 9.75
C LEU A 19 3.20 13.01 10.04
N ILE A 20 3.81 13.65 9.04
CA ILE A 20 5.03 14.43 9.21
C ILE A 20 4.80 15.57 10.21
N GLU A 21 3.74 16.36 10.00
CA GLU A 21 3.43 17.49 10.88
C GLU A 21 3.09 17.04 12.29
N LEU A 22 2.30 15.98 12.45
CA LEU A 22 1.94 15.40 13.74
C LEU A 22 3.18 14.97 14.53
N ILE A 23 4.08 14.21 13.90
CA ILE A 23 5.23 13.62 14.58
C ILE A 23 6.30 14.69 14.88
N ASN A 24 6.50 15.64 13.97
CA ASN A 24 7.45 16.74 14.19
C ASN A 24 6.99 17.68 15.31
N ASN A 25 5.69 17.96 15.36
CA ASN A 25 5.09 18.87 16.35
C ASN A 25 4.55 18.15 17.59
N TRP A 26 4.87 16.87 17.79
CA TRP A 26 4.43 16.13 18.97
C TRP A 26 4.84 16.88 20.25
N PRO A 27 3.92 17.11 21.21
CA PRO A 27 4.10 18.06 22.29
C PRO A 27 5.19 17.64 23.28
N ASN A 28 5.22 16.36 23.66
CA ASN A 28 6.24 15.84 24.55
C ASN A 28 7.40 15.25 23.75
N LYS A 29 8.56 15.93 23.77
CA LYS A 29 9.73 15.49 22.99
C LYS A 29 10.42 14.24 23.55
N GLU A 30 10.13 13.84 24.78
CA GLU A 30 10.68 12.63 25.40
C GLU A 30 9.89 11.36 25.04
N ASP A 31 8.71 11.52 24.44
CA ASP A 31 7.93 10.38 23.99
C ASP A 31 8.56 9.68 22.78
N ASN A 32 8.52 8.36 22.81
CA ASN A 32 8.96 7.52 21.70
C ASN A 32 7.78 7.27 20.77
N ILE A 33 7.93 7.57 19.49
CA ILE A 33 6.87 7.43 18.49
C ILE A 33 7.29 6.39 17.46
N THR A 34 6.47 5.36 17.27
CA THR A 34 6.66 4.36 16.21
C THR A 34 5.53 4.44 15.21
N LEU A 35 5.86 4.66 13.94
CA LEU A 35 4.91 4.58 12.82
C LEU A 35 5.03 3.20 12.18
N PHE A 36 3.95 2.44 12.21
CA PHE A 36 3.79 1.18 11.49
C PHE A 36 3.16 1.48 10.13
N CYS A 37 3.87 1.19 9.05
CA CYS A 37 3.44 1.48 7.68
C CYS A 37 3.66 0.25 6.78
N ASN A 38 2.73 0.00 5.84
CA ASN A 38 2.91 -1.07 4.86
C ASN A 38 4.14 -0.80 3.97
N GLU A 39 4.99 -1.80 3.79
CA GLU A 39 6.27 -1.68 3.08
C GLU A 39 6.14 -1.20 1.63
N GLN A 40 5.01 -1.46 0.99
CA GLN A 40 4.73 -1.05 -0.39
C GLN A 40 4.30 0.41 -0.53
N HIS A 41 4.17 1.17 0.56
CA HIS A 41 3.70 2.55 0.51
C HIS A 41 4.68 3.45 -0.27
N PRO A 42 4.25 4.10 -1.38
CA PRO A 42 5.13 4.95 -2.18
C PRO A 42 5.67 6.17 -1.42
N GLY A 43 5.02 6.57 -0.31
CA GLY A 43 5.42 7.72 0.51
C GLY A 43 6.52 7.42 1.56
N ILE A 44 7.01 6.18 1.69
CA ILE A 44 7.99 5.80 2.74
C ILE A 44 9.23 6.69 2.75
N LYS A 45 9.85 6.91 1.58
CA LYS A 45 11.07 7.74 1.50
C LYS A 45 10.77 9.18 1.94
N TYR A 46 9.62 9.71 1.55
CA TYR A 46 9.17 11.05 1.91
C TYR A 46 8.94 11.18 3.43
N LEU A 47 8.31 10.20 4.06
CA LEU A 47 8.17 10.14 5.53
C LEU A 47 9.55 10.12 6.21
N SER A 48 10.44 9.21 5.79
CA SER A 48 11.77 9.06 6.42
C SER A 48 12.67 10.29 6.31
N SER A 49 12.52 11.09 5.24
CA SER A 49 13.36 12.26 5.02
C SER A 49 12.83 13.55 5.66
N ASN A 50 11.54 13.62 5.99
CA ASN A 50 10.90 14.84 6.49
C ASN A 50 10.55 14.79 7.99
N ILE A 51 10.51 13.60 8.58
CA ILE A 51 10.36 13.47 10.03
C ILE A 51 11.71 13.74 10.71
N LYS A 52 11.74 14.80 11.52
CA LYS A 52 12.94 15.30 12.23
C LYS A 52 12.94 14.94 13.72
N ASN A 53 11.86 14.34 14.22
CA ASN A 53 11.76 13.92 15.62
C ASN A 53 12.81 12.82 15.91
N LYS A 54 13.69 13.06 16.88
CA LYS A 54 14.81 12.15 17.22
C LYS A 54 14.36 10.82 17.82
N ASN A 55 13.18 10.79 18.45
CA ASN A 55 12.62 9.62 19.10
C ASN A 55 11.62 8.87 18.20
N PHE A 56 11.66 9.17 16.90
CA PHE A 56 10.84 8.53 15.89
C PHE A 56 11.48 7.23 15.37
N LYS A 57 10.64 6.21 15.17
CA LYS A 57 10.98 4.98 14.45
C LYS A 57 9.93 4.69 13.39
N LEU A 58 10.39 4.32 12.19
CA LEU A 58 9.54 3.80 11.13
C LEU A 58 9.65 2.27 11.10
N PHE A 59 8.55 1.58 11.41
CA PHE A 59 8.43 0.14 11.25
C PHE A 59 7.66 -0.18 9.98
N LYS A 60 8.32 -0.84 9.02
CA LYS A 60 7.68 -1.28 7.79
C LYS A 60 7.20 -2.71 7.97
N TYR A 61 5.92 -2.96 7.73
CA TYR A 61 5.37 -4.31 7.74
C TYR A 61 5.02 -4.74 6.32
N ASN A 62 5.28 -5.99 5.99
CA ASN A 62 4.80 -6.58 4.76
C ASN A 62 3.48 -7.29 5.05
N PHE A 63 2.38 -6.70 4.60
CA PHE A 63 1.07 -7.36 4.68
C PHE A 63 0.68 -7.83 3.29
N LEU A 64 0.51 -9.15 3.15
CA LEU A 64 0.01 -9.77 1.93
C LEU A 64 -1.46 -9.36 1.74
N PHE A 65 -1.71 -8.29 0.98
CA PHE A 65 -3.07 -7.84 0.69
C PHE A 65 -3.67 -8.51 -0.54
N TYR A 66 -4.97 -8.82 -0.45
CA TYR A 66 -5.82 -9.36 -1.51
C TYR A 66 -5.85 -8.51 -2.79
N SER A 67 -5.43 -7.24 -2.76
CA SER A 67 -5.35 -6.38 -3.95
C SER A 67 -4.35 -6.90 -4.99
N SER A 68 -3.22 -7.49 -4.58
CA SER A 68 -2.29 -8.15 -5.52
C SER A 68 -2.92 -9.41 -6.15
N PHE A 69 -3.84 -10.08 -5.46
CA PHE A 69 -4.65 -11.17 -6.01
C PHE A 69 -5.73 -10.65 -6.98
N ILE A 70 -6.38 -9.52 -6.70
CA ILE A 70 -7.37 -8.89 -7.59
C ILE A 70 -6.72 -8.43 -8.90
N ASP A 71 -5.56 -7.77 -8.85
CA ASP A 71 -4.87 -7.29 -10.05
C ASP A 71 -4.36 -8.44 -10.93
N SER A 72 -3.91 -9.56 -10.34
CA SER A 72 -3.51 -10.74 -11.12
C SER A 72 -4.66 -11.37 -11.93
N LYS A 73 -5.92 -11.24 -11.47
CA LYS A 73 -7.09 -11.76 -12.19
C LYS A 73 -7.47 -10.93 -13.42
N LYS A 74 -7.09 -9.64 -13.51
CA LYS A 74 -7.37 -8.80 -14.68
C LYS A 74 -6.44 -9.08 -15.88
N SER A 75 -5.25 -9.63 -15.64
CA SER A 75 -4.18 -9.73 -16.66
C SER A 75 -4.25 -10.97 -17.55
N LYS A 76 -4.80 -12.11 -17.08
CA LYS A 76 -4.76 -13.38 -17.85
C LYS A 76 -6.08 -13.83 -18.48
N THR A 77 -7.20 -13.16 -18.19
CA THR A 77 -8.52 -13.64 -18.63
C THR A 77 -8.97 -13.17 -20.02
N THR A 78 -8.23 -12.31 -20.73
CA THR A 78 -8.67 -11.79 -22.04
C THR A 78 -8.24 -12.66 -23.22
N LEU A 79 -7.05 -13.25 -23.18
CA LEU A 79 -6.52 -14.06 -24.29
C LEU A 79 -7.08 -15.48 -24.29
N LEU A 80 -7.09 -16.15 -23.13
CA LEU A 80 -7.66 -17.50 -22.99
C LEU A 80 -9.19 -17.52 -23.21
N LYS A 81 -9.93 -16.50 -22.76
CA LYS A 81 -11.37 -16.39 -23.06
C LYS A 81 -11.66 -16.11 -24.54
N LYS A 82 -10.81 -15.33 -25.23
CA LYS A 82 -10.94 -15.12 -26.68
C LYS A 82 -10.73 -16.43 -27.45
N LEU A 83 -9.71 -17.21 -27.11
CA LEU A 83 -9.47 -18.52 -27.73
C LEU A 83 -10.60 -19.52 -27.44
N PHE A 84 -11.10 -19.54 -26.21
CA PHE A 84 -12.23 -20.40 -25.83
C PHE A 84 -13.52 -20.03 -26.58
N ASN A 85 -13.83 -18.74 -26.72
CA ASN A 85 -15.00 -18.28 -27.47
C ASN A 85 -14.90 -18.62 -28.96
N ILE A 86 -13.71 -18.48 -29.59
CA ILE A 86 -13.53 -18.87 -31.00
C ILE A 86 -13.83 -20.37 -31.18
N PHE A 87 -13.32 -21.22 -30.28
CA PHE A 87 -13.56 -22.67 -30.33
C PHE A 87 -15.05 -23.04 -30.12
N PHE A 88 -15.75 -22.31 -29.24
CA PHE A 88 -17.16 -22.53 -28.96
C PHE A 88 -18.07 -22.06 -30.09
N TYR A 89 -17.76 -20.93 -30.74
CA TYR A 89 -18.53 -20.47 -31.91
C TYR A 89 -18.25 -21.30 -33.17
N SER A 90 -17.05 -21.85 -33.36
CA SER A 90 -16.76 -22.73 -34.50
C SER A 90 -17.46 -24.09 -34.42
N THR A 91 -17.82 -24.54 -33.21
CA THR A 91 -18.54 -25.81 -33.00
C THR A 91 -20.07 -25.65 -33.10
N LEU A 92 -20.60 -24.43 -32.92
CA LEU A 92 -22.03 -24.12 -33.02
C LEU A 92 -22.53 -23.80 -34.44
N ILE A 93 -21.63 -23.59 -35.41
CA ILE A 93 -21.97 -23.23 -36.81
C ILE A 93 -21.95 -24.47 -37.74
N VAL A 94 -21.61 -25.66 -37.22
CA VAL A 94 -21.46 -26.90 -38.02
C VAL A 94 -22.59 -27.94 -37.74
N HIS A 95 -23.63 -27.55 -36.99
CA HIS A 95 -24.87 -28.31 -36.83
C HIS A 95 -26.08 -27.43 -37.16
#